data_AF-A0A7R9YTB2-F1
#
_entry.id   AF-A0A7R9YTB2-F1
#
_cell.length_a   1.000
_cell.length_b   1.000
_cell.length_c   1.000
_cell.angle_alpha   90.00
_cell.angle_beta   90.00
_cell.angle_gamma   90.00
#
_symmetry.space_group_name_H-M   'P 1'
#
loop_
_entity.id
_entity.type
_entity.pdbx_description
1 polymer ?
#
loop_
_entity_poly.entity_id
_entity_poly.type
_entity_poly.pdbx_seq_one_letter_code
_entity_poly.pdbx_strand_id
1 'polypeptide(L)'
;MPQQQPSQGGQNGHGHRRSRSRLAAELGGPVGLGVGVSMLAVTAVRHVLKRKPPRHPLTLAEWRAAQRPDGSVHDWLGVLAHTAETGIRDPEAKRDLWPLLLGVFDPSMDTAARKSATDAYRGSYLQLVASVKDIDRDILDRVQHHQQLRQLHYEQQELQVQEQQRQMQQLQQQQ
;
A
#
# COMPACT_ATOMS: atom_id res chain seq x y z
N MET A 1 18.64 -35.09 -64.93
CA MET A 1 20.07 -35.12 -65.30
C MET A 1 20.53 -33.70 -65.58
N PRO A 2 21.84 -33.39 -65.48
CA PRO A 2 22.75 -33.52 -64.33
C PRO A 2 23.10 -32.12 -63.76
N GLN A 3 23.53 -31.96 -62.50
CA GLN A 3 24.95 -31.88 -62.02
C GLN A 3 24.88 -31.44 -60.52
N GLN A 4 25.78 -31.67 -59.56
CA GLN A 4 27.12 -32.31 -59.44
C GLN A 4 28.29 -31.61 -60.17
N GLN A 5 29.35 -31.11 -59.52
CA GLN A 5 30.03 -31.56 -58.28
C GLN A 5 30.78 -30.39 -57.54
N PRO A 6 31.46 -30.63 -56.38
CA PRO A 6 32.07 -29.58 -55.54
C PRO A 6 33.57 -29.34 -55.83
N SER A 7 34.20 -28.42 -55.08
CA SER A 7 35.67 -28.25 -55.01
C SER A 7 36.19 -28.42 -53.57
N GLN A 8 37.26 -29.20 -53.41
CA GLN A 8 37.98 -29.47 -52.16
C GLN A 8 39.35 -28.77 -52.12
N GLY A 9 39.98 -28.76 -50.93
CA GLY A 9 41.44 -28.64 -50.74
C GLY A 9 41.90 -27.27 -50.23
N GLY A 10 42.86 -27.16 -49.30
CA GLY A 10 43.56 -28.12 -48.42
C GLY A 10 44.06 -27.36 -47.18
N GLN A 11 44.13 -27.91 -45.96
CA GLN A 11 45.06 -28.90 -45.41
C GLN A 11 46.57 -28.57 -45.48
N ASN A 12 47.21 -28.70 -44.30
CA ASN A 12 48.64 -28.72 -43.95
C ASN A 12 49.31 -27.37 -43.56
N GLY A 13 50.01 -27.27 -42.42
CA GLY A 13 50.14 -28.26 -41.33
C GLY A 13 51.14 -27.89 -40.22
N HIS A 14 51.25 -28.78 -39.23
CA HIS A 14 52.38 -29.00 -38.28
C HIS A 14 52.70 -27.87 -37.27
N GLY A 15 53.09 -28.15 -36.01
CA GLY A 15 53.19 -29.43 -35.30
C GLY A 15 53.97 -29.32 -33.99
N HIS A 16 53.58 -30.12 -32.97
CA HIS A 16 54.27 -30.32 -31.67
C HIS A 16 54.39 -29.05 -30.76
N ARG A 17 54.54 -29.16 -29.42
CA ARG A 17 55.12 -30.26 -28.62
C ARG A 17 54.47 -30.32 -27.22
N ARG A 18 54.08 -31.51 -26.77
CA ARG A 18 53.74 -31.76 -25.36
C ARG A 18 55.03 -31.74 -24.52
N SER A 19 55.02 -31.03 -23.39
CA SER A 19 55.92 -31.32 -22.27
C SER A 19 55.10 -31.46 -20.99
N ARG A 20 55.27 -32.60 -20.32
CA ARG A 20 54.73 -32.87 -18.98
C ARG A 20 55.76 -32.42 -17.95
N SER A 21 55.33 -31.67 -16.95
CA SER A 21 56.04 -31.56 -15.67
C SER A 21 55.03 -31.75 -14.56
N ARG A 22 54.97 -32.97 -14.00
CA ARG A 22 54.35 -33.19 -12.68
C ARG A 22 55.41 -32.83 -11.63
N LEU A 23 55.12 -31.88 -10.77
CA LEU A 23 55.70 -31.81 -9.44
C LEU A 23 54.54 -31.63 -8.46
N ALA A 24 54.29 -32.69 -7.69
CA ALA A 24 53.56 -32.59 -6.44
C ALA A 24 54.61 -32.75 -5.33
N ALA A 25 54.64 -31.78 -4.42
CA ALA A 25 55.32 -31.91 -3.13
C ALA A 25 54.56 -31.01 -2.16
N GLU A 26 54.10 -31.60 -1.07
CA GLU A 26 53.48 -30.90 0.05
C GLU A 26 54.51 -30.01 0.75
N LEU A 27 54.04 -28.99 1.48
CA LEU A 27 54.47 -28.70 2.86
C LEU A 27 53.61 -27.56 3.41
N GLY A 28 53.15 -27.70 4.66
CA GLY A 28 52.20 -26.77 5.28
C GLY A 28 52.83 -25.54 5.92
N GLY A 29 52.00 -24.54 6.19
CA GLY A 29 52.35 -23.33 6.95
C GLY A 29 51.23 -22.28 6.85
N PRO A 30 50.58 -21.88 7.95
CA PRO A 30 49.55 -20.85 7.92
C PRO A 30 50.14 -19.43 7.97
N VAL A 31 49.25 -18.43 7.89
CA VAL A 31 49.47 -16.96 8.05
C VAL A 31 49.95 -16.24 6.79
N GLY A 32 49.13 -15.28 6.31
CA GLY A 32 49.49 -14.39 5.21
C GLY A 32 48.29 -13.63 4.62
N LEU A 33 47.87 -12.52 5.26
CA LEU A 33 46.93 -11.56 4.66
C LEU A 33 47.53 -10.97 3.38
N GLY A 34 46.89 -11.23 2.23
CA GLY A 34 47.34 -10.76 0.91
C GLY A 34 46.21 -10.11 0.11
N VAL A 35 45.89 -8.85 0.41
CA VAL A 35 44.87 -8.08 -0.31
C VAL A 35 45.35 -7.78 -1.73
N GLY A 36 44.72 -8.39 -2.73
CA GLY A 36 45.09 -8.28 -4.14
C GLY A 36 43.94 -7.91 -5.09
N VAL A 37 42.80 -7.42 -4.58
CA VAL A 37 41.73 -6.90 -5.45
C VAL A 37 42.19 -5.55 -6.02
N SER A 38 42.60 -5.54 -7.28
CA SER A 38 43.08 -4.33 -7.96
C SER A 38 42.10 -3.18 -7.79
N MET A 39 42.57 -2.01 -7.32
CA MET A 39 41.69 -0.84 -7.12
C MET A 39 40.92 -0.45 -8.38
N LEU A 40 41.47 -0.74 -9.58
CA LEU A 40 40.80 -0.57 -10.87
C LEU A 40 39.50 -1.39 -11.00
N ALA A 41 39.43 -2.60 -10.46
CA ALA A 41 38.21 -3.41 -10.47
C ALA A 41 37.15 -2.82 -9.53
N VAL A 42 37.56 -2.37 -8.34
CA VAL A 42 36.67 -1.72 -7.36
C VAL A 42 36.17 -0.37 -7.89
N THR A 43 37.01 0.44 -8.53
CA THR A 43 36.58 1.71 -9.13
C THR A 43 35.72 1.49 -10.36
N ALA A 44 36.00 0.49 -11.20
CA ALA A 44 35.13 0.15 -12.34
C ALA A 44 33.74 -0.30 -11.89
N VAL A 45 33.63 -1.24 -10.93
CA VAL A 45 32.34 -1.65 -10.36
C VAL A 45 31.63 -0.47 -9.70
N ARG A 46 32.36 0.37 -8.95
CA ARG A 46 31.81 1.60 -8.33
C ARG A 46 31.52 2.73 -9.34
N HIS A 47 31.97 2.63 -10.60
CA HIS A 47 31.57 3.52 -11.68
C HIS A 47 30.38 2.98 -12.47
N VAL A 48 30.27 1.66 -12.65
CA VAL A 48 29.10 0.99 -13.26
C VAL A 48 27.88 1.07 -12.33
N LEU A 49 28.06 1.04 -11.01
CA LEU A 49 27.00 1.35 -10.03
C LEU A 49 26.76 2.87 -9.83
N LYS A 50 27.56 3.76 -10.44
CA LYS A 50 27.32 5.21 -10.31
C LYS A 50 26.26 5.66 -11.30
N ARG A 51 25.11 6.02 -10.71
CA ARG A 51 24.05 6.87 -11.29
C ARG A 51 23.24 6.18 -12.40
N LYS A 52 22.22 5.42 -11.99
CA LYS A 52 20.90 5.61 -12.62
C LYS A 52 20.65 7.13 -12.69
N PRO A 53 20.24 7.71 -13.84
CA PRO A 53 19.90 9.13 -13.89
C PRO A 53 18.81 9.40 -12.85
N PRO A 54 18.76 10.61 -12.24
CA PRO A 54 17.71 10.96 -11.29
C PRO A 54 16.36 10.82 -12.01
N ARG A 55 15.60 9.77 -11.67
CA ARG A 55 14.25 9.59 -12.19
C ARG A 55 13.40 10.72 -11.63
N HIS A 56 12.71 11.42 -12.51
CA HIS A 56 11.80 12.48 -12.09
C HIS A 56 10.53 11.87 -11.47
N PRO A 57 9.85 12.58 -10.54
CA PRO A 57 8.54 12.18 -10.05
C PRO A 57 7.57 11.94 -11.21
N LEU A 58 6.68 10.96 -11.07
CA LEU A 58 5.73 10.58 -12.13
C LEU A 58 4.96 11.81 -12.62
N THR A 59 5.05 12.06 -13.93
CA THR A 59 4.33 13.15 -14.61
C THR A 59 2.95 12.70 -15.07
N LEU A 60 2.06 13.65 -15.33
CA LEU A 60 0.74 13.36 -15.91
C LEU A 60 0.83 12.67 -17.27
N ALA A 61 1.83 13.00 -18.10
CA ALA A 61 2.05 12.38 -19.40
C ALA A 61 2.44 10.90 -19.28
N GLU A 62 3.37 10.55 -18.40
CA GLU A 62 3.76 9.16 -18.10
C GLU A 62 2.58 8.37 -17.51
N TRP A 63 1.81 9.00 -16.61
CA TRP A 63 0.59 8.39 -16.06
C TRP A 63 -0.48 8.12 -17.13
N ARG A 64 -0.70 9.06 -18.05
CA ARG A 64 -1.65 8.86 -19.17
C ARG A 64 -1.15 7.81 -20.17
N ALA A 65 0.17 7.71 -20.39
CA ALA A 65 0.76 6.66 -21.21
C ALA A 65 0.60 5.25 -20.60
N ALA A 66 0.55 5.13 -19.27
CA ALA A 66 0.29 3.86 -18.58
C ALA A 66 -1.18 3.39 -18.64
N GLN A 67 -2.11 4.27 -19.03
CA GLN A 67 -3.54 3.95 -19.18
C GLN A 67 -3.84 3.41 -20.59
N ARG A 68 -4.77 2.45 -20.65
CA ARG A 68 -5.45 2.05 -21.89
C ARG A 68 -6.55 3.06 -22.25
N PRO A 69 -7.12 3.00 -23.48
CA PRO A 69 -8.22 3.89 -23.89
C PRO A 69 -9.49 3.81 -23.02
N ASP A 70 -9.74 2.68 -22.35
CA ASP A 70 -10.83 2.50 -21.38
C ASP A 70 -10.51 3.11 -19.98
N GLY A 71 -9.24 3.45 -19.75
CA GLY A 71 -8.70 3.96 -18.48
C GLY A 71 -8.18 2.89 -17.52
N SER A 72 -8.24 1.60 -17.85
CA SER A 72 -7.51 0.54 -17.13
C SER A 72 -6.00 0.72 -17.25
N VAL A 73 -5.22 0.30 -16.25
CA VAL A 73 -3.76 0.44 -16.24
C VAL A 73 -3.12 -0.82 -16.78
N HIS A 74 -2.30 -0.71 -17.84
CA HIS A 74 -1.68 -1.88 -18.46
C HIS A 74 -0.33 -2.28 -17.83
N ASP A 75 0.44 -1.31 -17.34
CA ASP A 75 1.70 -1.53 -16.62
C ASP A 75 1.61 -1.00 -15.17
N TRP A 76 0.76 -1.63 -14.37
CA TRP A 76 0.59 -1.25 -12.97
C TRP A 76 1.87 -1.47 -12.13
N LEU A 77 2.63 -2.52 -12.43
CA LEU A 77 3.87 -2.83 -11.70
C LEU A 77 4.98 -1.81 -11.99
N GLY A 78 5.14 -1.37 -13.24
CA GLY A 78 6.05 -0.29 -13.59
C GLY A 78 5.65 1.05 -12.96
N VAL A 79 4.36 1.39 -12.99
CA VAL A 79 3.81 2.58 -12.31
C VAL A 79 4.04 2.54 -10.80
N LEU A 80 3.81 1.39 -10.14
CA LEU A 80 4.09 1.20 -8.72
C LEU A 80 5.58 1.39 -8.41
N ALA A 81 6.46 0.71 -9.16
CA ALA A 81 7.90 0.78 -8.94
C ALA A 81 8.45 2.20 -9.15
N HIS A 82 8.01 2.89 -10.19
CA HIS A 82 8.36 4.30 -10.44
C HIS A 82 7.86 5.20 -9.29
N THR A 83 6.60 5.06 -8.91
CA THR A 83 5.98 5.88 -7.85
C THR A 83 6.64 5.63 -6.49
N ALA A 84 7.06 4.40 -6.18
CA ALA A 84 7.81 4.08 -4.97
C ALA A 84 9.24 4.64 -4.98
N GLU A 85 9.90 4.71 -6.14
CA GLU A 85 11.25 5.29 -6.28
C GLU A 85 11.25 6.83 -6.26
N THR A 86 10.25 7.50 -6.86
CA THR A 86 10.29 8.95 -7.13
C THR A 86 9.15 9.77 -6.54
N GLY A 87 8.08 9.12 -6.07
CA GLY A 87 6.82 9.77 -5.72
C GLY A 87 6.05 10.33 -6.91
N ILE A 88 4.91 10.97 -6.59
CA ILE A 88 4.04 11.69 -7.54
C ILE A 88 4.11 13.18 -7.20
N ARG A 89 4.52 14.01 -8.18
CA ARG A 89 4.54 15.47 -8.02
C ARG A 89 3.32 16.15 -8.63
N ASP A 90 2.80 15.60 -9.72
CA ASP A 90 1.66 16.17 -10.43
C ASP A 90 0.34 15.99 -9.64
N PRO A 91 -0.42 17.06 -9.37
CA PRO A 91 -1.67 16.97 -8.58
C PRO A 91 -2.79 16.17 -9.25
N GLU A 92 -2.90 16.19 -10.58
CA GLU A 92 -3.94 15.44 -11.30
C GLU A 92 -3.61 13.96 -11.35
N ALA A 93 -2.35 13.63 -11.68
CA ALA A 93 -1.87 12.25 -11.60
C ALA A 93 -2.04 11.72 -10.16
N LYS A 94 -1.71 12.52 -9.14
CA LYS A 94 -1.87 12.15 -7.73
C LYS A 94 -3.33 11.87 -7.33
N ARG A 95 -4.29 12.67 -7.83
CA ARG A 95 -5.72 12.45 -7.60
C ARG A 95 -6.20 11.14 -8.24
N ASP A 96 -5.76 10.88 -9.47
CA ASP A 96 -6.19 9.71 -10.24
C ASP A 96 -5.48 8.41 -9.75
N LEU A 97 -4.23 8.50 -9.28
CA LEU A 97 -3.42 7.34 -8.82
C LEU A 97 -3.72 6.90 -7.38
N TRP A 98 -4.00 7.83 -6.46
CA TRP A 98 -4.14 7.47 -5.04
C TRP A 98 -5.21 6.42 -4.75
N PRO A 99 -6.41 6.46 -5.35
CA PRO A 99 -7.42 5.41 -5.15
C PRO A 99 -6.92 4.01 -5.56
N LEU A 100 -6.04 3.92 -6.56
CA LEU A 100 -5.41 2.66 -6.99
C LEU A 100 -4.32 2.22 -6.01
N LEU A 101 -3.45 3.15 -5.57
CA LEU A 101 -2.40 2.87 -4.58
C LEU A 101 -2.97 2.44 -3.21
N LEU A 102 -4.15 2.97 -2.84
CA LEU A 102 -4.85 2.64 -1.60
C LEU A 102 -5.72 1.38 -1.72
N GLY A 103 -5.79 0.74 -2.89
CA GLY A 103 -6.64 -0.44 -3.13
C GLY A 103 -8.14 -0.15 -3.10
N VAL A 104 -8.56 1.12 -3.24
CA VAL A 104 -9.97 1.53 -3.36
C VAL A 104 -10.55 1.11 -4.72
N PHE A 105 -9.71 1.09 -5.77
CA PHE A 105 -10.04 0.53 -7.07
C PHE A 105 -8.96 -0.45 -7.52
N ASP A 106 -9.36 -1.47 -8.27
CA ASP A 106 -8.40 -2.36 -8.95
C ASP A 106 -7.87 -1.68 -10.24
N PRO A 107 -6.55 -1.76 -10.53
CA PRO A 107 -5.95 -1.19 -11.75
C PRO A 107 -6.55 -1.68 -13.07
N SER A 108 -7.15 -2.87 -13.09
CA SER A 108 -7.85 -3.41 -14.25
C SER A 108 -9.22 -2.76 -14.51
N MET A 109 -9.79 -2.03 -13.54
CA MET A 109 -11.08 -1.36 -13.70
C MET A 109 -10.99 -0.22 -14.73
N ASP A 110 -11.95 -0.19 -15.65
CA ASP A 110 -12.14 0.93 -16.55
C ASP A 110 -12.72 2.17 -15.84
N THR A 111 -12.82 3.28 -16.57
CA THR A 111 -13.28 4.57 -16.04
C THR A 111 -14.76 4.56 -15.64
N ALA A 112 -15.62 3.81 -16.33
CA ALA A 112 -17.04 3.70 -16.01
C ALA A 112 -17.27 2.84 -14.75
N ALA A 113 -16.54 1.73 -14.63
CA ALA A 113 -16.52 0.87 -13.44
C ALA A 113 -16.05 1.64 -12.20
N ARG A 114 -14.96 2.41 -12.30
CA ARG A 114 -14.48 3.29 -11.20
C ARG A 114 -15.49 4.37 -10.82
N LYS A 115 -16.17 4.97 -11.80
CA LYS A 115 -17.26 5.93 -11.52
C LYS A 115 -18.42 5.27 -10.77
N SER A 116 -18.89 4.12 -11.25
CA SER A 116 -19.98 3.36 -10.60
C SER A 116 -19.62 2.95 -9.17
N ALA A 117 -18.39 2.49 -8.94
CA ALA A 117 -17.88 2.19 -7.59
C ALA A 117 -17.82 3.45 -6.71
N THR A 118 -17.38 4.60 -7.26
CA THR A 118 -17.37 5.88 -6.54
C THR A 118 -18.77 6.30 -6.08
N ASP A 119 -19.76 6.21 -6.98
CA ASP A 119 -21.15 6.56 -6.67
C ASP A 119 -21.75 5.60 -5.62
N ALA A 120 -21.44 4.30 -5.69
CA ALA A 120 -21.82 3.31 -4.68
C ALA A 120 -21.18 3.59 -3.30
N TYR A 121 -19.86 3.80 -3.24
CA TYR A 121 -19.16 4.13 -1.99
C TYR A 121 -19.68 5.43 -1.37
N ARG A 122 -20.00 6.44 -2.19
CA ARG A 122 -20.63 7.68 -1.72
C ARG A 122 -22.00 7.42 -1.11
N GLY A 123 -22.83 6.58 -1.73
CA GLY A 123 -24.12 6.16 -1.20
C GLY A 123 -23.99 5.48 0.17
N SER A 124 -23.14 4.46 0.26
CA SER A 124 -22.89 3.73 1.51
C SER A 124 -22.32 4.64 2.62
N TYR A 125 -21.41 5.57 2.29
CA TYR A 125 -20.88 6.54 3.24
C TYR A 125 -21.98 7.48 3.77
N LEU A 126 -22.85 8.00 2.90
CA LEU A 126 -23.96 8.86 3.32
C LEU A 126 -24.96 8.10 4.20
N GLN A 127 -25.24 6.84 3.90
CA GLN A 127 -26.08 5.97 4.73
C GLN A 127 -25.46 5.72 6.11
N LEU A 128 -24.15 5.48 6.18
CA LEU A 128 -23.43 5.33 7.45
C LEU A 128 -23.50 6.62 8.29
N VAL A 129 -23.26 7.79 7.67
CA VAL A 129 -23.36 9.09 8.35
C VAL A 129 -24.78 9.38 8.84
N ALA A 130 -25.82 8.99 8.10
CA ALA A 130 -27.20 9.10 8.56
C ALA A 130 -27.45 8.18 9.77
N SER A 131 -27.09 6.91 9.66
CA SER A 131 -27.28 5.93 10.75
C SER A 131 -26.57 6.33 12.04
N VAL A 132 -25.37 6.92 11.98
CA VAL A 132 -24.67 7.42 13.19
C VAL A 132 -25.46 8.56 13.83
N LYS A 133 -25.98 9.51 13.05
CA LYS A 133 -26.79 10.63 13.57
C LYS A 133 -28.10 10.17 14.19
N ASP A 134 -28.73 9.15 13.62
CA ASP A 134 -29.96 8.56 14.17
C ASP A 134 -29.68 7.85 15.51
N ILE A 135 -28.54 7.16 15.63
CA ILE A 135 -28.07 6.56 16.89
C ILE A 135 -27.75 7.64 17.94
N ASP A 136 -27.01 8.69 17.57
CA ASP A 136 -26.70 9.80 18.49
C ASP A 136 -27.98 10.44 19.04
N ARG A 137 -29.00 10.62 18.18
CA ARG A 137 -30.30 11.14 18.58
C ARG A 137 -31.04 10.19 19.53
N ASP A 138 -31.13 8.90 19.20
CA ASP A 138 -31.79 7.90 20.05
C ASP A 138 -31.12 7.80 21.44
N ILE A 139 -29.79 7.91 21.50
CA ILE A 139 -29.05 7.98 22.78
C ILE A 139 -29.45 9.23 23.58
N LEU A 140 -29.49 10.41 22.95
CA LEU A 140 -29.87 11.66 23.61
C LEU A 140 -31.31 11.63 24.11
N ASP A 141 -32.26 11.19 23.27
CA ASP A 141 -33.68 11.09 23.61
C ASP A 141 -33.89 10.11 24.79
N ARG A 142 -33.19 8.97 24.81
CA ARG A 142 -33.20 8.02 25.95
C ARG A 142 -32.61 8.60 27.23
N VAL A 143 -31.50 9.33 27.15
CA VAL A 143 -30.86 9.96 28.32
C VAL A 143 -31.78 11.03 28.92
N GLN A 144 -32.41 11.86 28.09
CA GLN A 144 -33.39 12.86 28.54
C GLN A 144 -34.62 12.20 29.18
N HIS A 145 -35.19 11.18 28.55
CA HIS A 145 -36.33 10.44 29.10
C HIS A 145 -35.99 9.81 30.46
N HIS A 146 -34.81 9.21 30.61
CA HIS A 146 -34.37 8.62 31.88
C HIS A 146 -34.04 9.68 32.95
N GLN A 147 -33.70 10.92 32.58
CA GLN A 147 -33.60 12.04 33.52
C GLN A 147 -34.99 12.48 34.01
N GLN A 148 -35.96 12.63 33.10
CA GLN A 148 -37.35 12.97 33.44
C GLN A 148 -38.00 11.93 34.36
N LEU A 149 -37.86 10.63 34.04
CA LEU A 149 -38.38 9.56 34.89
C LEU A 149 -37.80 9.58 36.31
N ARG A 150 -36.51 9.93 36.46
CA ARG A 150 -35.89 10.09 37.79
C ARG A 150 -36.44 11.31 38.53
N GLN A 151 -36.63 12.44 37.86
CA GLN A 151 -37.24 13.63 38.46
C GLN A 151 -38.65 13.33 38.98
N LEU A 152 -39.51 12.72 38.14
CA LEU A 152 -40.87 12.31 38.54
C LEU A 152 -40.87 11.33 39.73
N HIS A 153 -39.90 10.41 39.78
CA HIS A 153 -39.77 9.48 40.91
C HIS A 153 -39.37 10.19 42.21
N TYR A 154 -38.46 11.16 42.15
CA TYR A 154 -38.13 12.01 43.31
C TYR A 154 -39.34 12.84 43.77
N GLU A 155 -40.07 13.48 42.85
CA GLU A 155 -41.28 14.26 43.17
C GLU A 155 -42.37 13.40 43.84
N GLN A 156 -42.62 12.18 43.33
CA GLN A 156 -43.55 11.25 43.96
C GLN A 156 -43.09 10.82 45.36
N GLN A 157 -41.78 10.61 45.56
CA GLN A 157 -41.23 10.25 46.86
C GLN A 157 -41.37 11.40 47.88
N GLU A 158 -41.12 12.65 47.48
CA GLU A 158 -41.33 13.83 48.33
C GLU A 158 -42.80 14.02 48.70
N LEU A 159 -43.73 13.82 47.76
CA LEU A 159 -45.18 13.87 48.01
C LEU A 159 -45.61 12.81 49.04
N GLN A 160 -45.16 11.55 48.90
CA GLN A 160 -45.46 10.50 49.87
C GLN A 160 -44.92 10.82 51.28
N VAL A 161 -43.69 11.34 51.38
CA VAL A 161 -43.10 11.76 52.66
C VAL A 161 -43.92 12.91 53.27
N GLN A 162 -44.36 13.88 52.46
CA GLN A 162 -45.16 14.99 52.95
C GLN A 162 -46.56 14.56 53.41
N GLU A 163 -47.22 13.64 52.70
CA GLU A 163 -48.50 13.05 53.14
C GLU A 163 -48.37 12.29 54.46
N GLN A 164 -47.31 11.48 54.60
CA GLN A 164 -47.03 10.74 55.84
C GLN A 164 -46.78 11.69 57.02
N GLN A 165 -46.09 12.82 56.80
CA GLN A 165 -45.93 13.86 57.81
C GLN A 165 -47.26 14.52 58.19
N ARG A 166 -48.15 14.82 57.23
CA ARG A 166 -49.49 15.37 57.53
C ARG A 166 -50.33 14.39 58.36
N GLN A 167 -50.30 13.10 58.03
CA GLN A 167 -51.00 12.07 58.81
C GLN A 167 -50.48 11.99 60.25
N MET A 168 -49.16 12.02 60.44
CA MET A 168 -48.54 12.07 61.78
C MET A 168 -48.97 13.31 62.58
N GLN A 169 -49.03 14.49 61.95
CA GLN A 169 -49.51 15.72 62.61
C GLN A 169 -50.99 15.65 62.98
N GLN A 170 -51.85 15.07 62.13
CA GLN A 170 -53.26 14.88 62.44
C GLN A 170 -53.47 13.92 63.63
N LEU A 171 -52.70 12.83 63.71
CA LEU A 171 -52.74 11.90 64.84
C LEU A 171 -52.30 12.56 66.16
N GLN A 172 -51.33 13.48 66.11
CA GLN A 172 -50.90 14.24 67.29
C GLN A 172 -51.93 15.26 67.77
N GLN A 173 -52.81 15.77 66.90
CA GLN A 173 -53.87 16.71 67.26
C GLN A 173 -55.14 16.02 67.82
N GLN A 174 -55.19 14.69 67.83
CA GLN A 174 -56.31 13.90 68.37
C GLN A 174 -56.03 13.31 69.76
N GLN A 175 -54.89 13.64 70.38
CA GLN A 175 -54.49 13.21 71.73
C GLN A 175 -54.51 14.39 72.71
#